data_AF-A0A5B7F7X3-F1
#
_entry.id   AF-A0A5B7F7X3-F1
#
_cell.length_a   1.000
_cell.length_b   1.000
_cell.length_c   1.000
_cell.angle_alpha   90.00
_cell.angle_beta   90.00
_cell.angle_gamma   90.00
#
_symmetry.space_group_name_H-M   'P 1'
#
loop_
_entity.id
_entity.type
_entity.pdbx_description
1 polymer ?
#
loop_
_entity_poly.entity_id
_entity_poly.type
_entity_poly.pdbx_seq_one_letter_code
_entity_poly.pdbx_strand_id
1 'polypeptide(L)'
;MQELDQEVKEMFRLGMGRFSEGGKRPMKVRMRSQVAVEEIMIRKGKLANDTEFQDIWIRDMNWKRGKRRKCEEMKLRKKNKKRQKSEKKIFYWRVLDMRQKEWCLQEEEVMEEARN
;
A
#
# COMPACT_ATOMS: atom_id res chain seq x y z
N MET A 1 3.40 -23.89 7.72
CA MET A 1 4.49 -22.87 7.71
C MET A 1 5.35 -22.98 6.44
N GLN A 2 4.75 -23.04 5.24
CA GLN A 2 5.50 -23.19 3.97
C GLN A 2 5.07 -22.17 2.89
N GLU A 3 4.19 -21.22 3.21
CA GLU A 3 3.59 -20.31 2.22
C GLU A 3 4.54 -19.19 1.76
N LEU A 4 5.47 -18.76 2.63
CA LEU A 4 6.38 -17.65 2.32
C LEU A 4 7.47 -18.01 1.31
N ASP A 5 7.86 -19.29 1.21
CA ASP A 5 8.87 -19.73 0.25
C ASP A 5 8.37 -19.63 -1.20
N GLN A 6 7.06 -19.83 -1.43
CA GLN A 6 6.44 -19.64 -2.75
C GLN A 6 6.35 -18.17 -3.15
N GLU A 7 6.37 -17.27 -2.16
CA GLU A 7 6.29 -15.83 -2.32
C GLU A 7 7.64 -15.18 -2.61
N VAL A 8 8.76 -15.88 -2.44
CA VAL A 8 10.08 -15.39 -2.84
C VAL A 8 10.17 -15.41 -4.37
N LYS A 9 10.39 -14.24 -4.98
CA LYS A 9 10.64 -14.12 -6.43
C LYS A 9 12.10 -14.32 -6.74
N GLU A 10 12.96 -13.57 -6.06
CA GLU A 10 14.39 -13.54 -6.29
C GLU A 10 15.13 -13.33 -4.96
N MET A 11 16.27 -13.98 -4.79
CA MET A 11 17.16 -13.76 -3.66
C MET A 11 18.57 -13.55 -4.21
N PHE A 12 19.20 -12.44 -3.84
CA PHE A 12 20.56 -12.15 -4.23
C PHE A 12 21.37 -11.59 -3.07
N ARG A 13 22.63 -11.96 -2.99
CA ARG A 13 23.57 -11.37 -2.03
C ARG A 13 23.96 -9.97 -2.51
N LEU A 14 23.96 -8.99 -1.62
CA LEU A 14 24.40 -7.63 -1.96
C LEU A 14 25.92 -7.60 -2.21
N GLY A 15 26.32 -6.94 -3.30
CA GLY A 15 27.70 -6.87 -3.78
C GLY A 15 28.64 -5.93 -2.99
N MET A 16 29.94 -6.09 -3.28
CA MET A 16 31.14 -5.82 -2.46
C MET A 16 31.42 -4.38 -1.99
N GLY A 17 30.77 -3.34 -2.51
CA GLY A 17 31.24 -1.95 -2.33
C GLY A 17 31.25 -1.41 -0.89
N ARG A 18 30.69 -2.12 0.09
CA ARG A 18 30.69 -1.76 1.52
C ARG A 18 30.95 -2.92 2.48
N PHE A 19 31.25 -4.12 1.97
CA PHE A 19 31.39 -5.33 2.78
C PHE A 19 32.71 -6.01 2.43
N SER A 20 33.55 -6.22 3.43
CA SER A 20 34.83 -6.92 3.26
C SER A 20 34.64 -8.34 2.74
N GLU A 21 35.61 -8.81 1.97
CA GLU A 21 35.71 -10.21 1.54
C GLU A 21 35.80 -11.10 2.80
N GLY A 22 34.88 -12.06 2.95
CA GLY A 22 34.76 -12.89 4.16
C GLY A 22 33.76 -12.43 5.25
N GLY A 23 33.18 -11.22 5.15
CA GLY A 23 32.17 -10.74 6.12
C GLY A 23 30.75 -11.31 5.90
N LYS A 24 29.89 -11.30 6.95
CA LYS A 24 28.46 -11.63 6.86
C LYS A 24 27.77 -10.66 5.88
N ARG A 25 27.54 -11.09 4.64
CA ARG A 25 26.90 -10.26 3.59
C ARG A 25 25.38 -10.29 3.72
N PRO A 26 24.69 -9.13 3.74
CA PRO A 26 23.24 -9.12 3.76
C PRO A 26 22.66 -9.70 2.47
N MET A 27 21.64 -10.53 2.61
CA MET A 27 20.82 -10.99 1.50
C MET A 27 19.71 -10.00 1.22
N LYS A 28 19.51 -9.70 -0.07
CA LYS A 28 18.35 -8.97 -0.56
C LYS A 28 17.37 -9.95 -1.16
N VAL A 29 16.18 -9.99 -0.59
CA VAL A 29 15.07 -10.83 -1.04
C VAL A 29 14.03 -9.94 -1.70
N ARG A 30 13.58 -10.33 -2.90
CA ARG A 30 12.49 -9.70 -3.62
C ARG A 30 11.29 -10.63 -3.55
N MET A 31 10.23 -10.18 -2.87
CA MET A 31 8.97 -10.93 -2.75
C MET A 31 8.06 -10.65 -3.95
N ARG A 32 7.14 -11.59 -4.21
CA ARG A 32 6.09 -11.48 -5.21
C ARG A 32 4.96 -10.56 -4.72
N SER A 33 4.48 -10.76 -3.49
CA SER A 33 3.45 -9.91 -2.90
C SER A 33 4.04 -8.87 -1.94
N GLN A 34 3.42 -7.69 -1.93
CA GLN A 34 3.68 -6.70 -0.89
C GLN A 34 3.09 -7.13 0.47
N VAL A 35 2.01 -7.91 0.46
CA VAL A 35 1.32 -8.36 1.68
C VAL A 35 2.25 -9.25 2.52
N ALA A 36 2.98 -10.18 1.91
CA ALA A 36 3.94 -11.02 2.62
C ALA A 36 5.11 -10.23 3.23
N VAL A 37 5.55 -9.14 2.58
CA VAL A 37 6.59 -8.27 3.15
C VAL A 37 6.08 -7.58 4.42
N GLU A 38 4.84 -7.07 4.39
CA GLU A 38 4.22 -6.44 5.55
C GLU A 38 3.99 -7.44 6.69
N GLU A 39 3.58 -8.66 6.36
CA GLU A 39 3.42 -9.74 7.34
C GLU A 39 4.74 -10.14 8.00
N ILE A 40 5.83 -10.28 7.23
CA ILE A 40 7.18 -10.53 7.77
C ILE A 40 7.61 -9.36 8.67
N MET A 41 7.33 -8.11 8.28
CA MET A 41 7.66 -6.94 9.09
C MET A 41 6.88 -6.87 10.40
N ILE A 42 5.62 -7.29 10.41
CA ILE A 42 4.79 -7.37 11.63
C ILE A 42 5.32 -8.50 12.52
N ARG A 43 5.61 -9.66 11.94
CA ARG A 43 6.13 -10.84 12.67
C ARG A 43 7.58 -10.66 13.11
N LYS A 44 8.33 -9.70 12.54
CA LYS A 44 9.69 -9.34 12.97
C LYS A 44 9.78 -9.06 14.47
N GLY A 45 8.76 -8.46 15.07
CA GLY A 45 8.72 -8.21 16.51
C GLY A 45 8.70 -9.50 17.35
N LYS A 46 8.11 -10.58 16.84
CA LYS A 46 8.12 -11.90 17.50
C LYS A 46 9.51 -12.55 17.41
N LEU A 47 10.18 -12.38 16.26
CA LEU A 47 11.52 -12.91 16.01
C LEU A 47 12.58 -12.36 16.97
N ALA A 48 12.39 -11.15 17.49
CA ALA A 48 13.35 -10.52 18.42
C ALA A 48 13.40 -11.21 19.79
N ASN A 49 12.37 -11.98 20.15
CA ASN A 49 12.31 -12.70 21.42
C ASN A 49 12.89 -14.12 21.33
N ASP A 50 13.07 -14.64 20.11
CA ASP A 50 13.61 -15.97 19.87
C ASP A 50 15.15 -15.92 19.94
N THR A 51 15.73 -16.73 20.82
CA THR A 51 17.18 -16.72 21.13
C THR A 51 18.04 -17.11 19.92
N GLU A 52 17.50 -17.91 19.01
CA GLU A 52 18.18 -18.38 17.79
C GLU A 52 18.27 -17.31 16.68
N PHE A 53 17.44 -16.27 16.75
CA PHE A 53 17.32 -15.25 15.70
C PHE A 53 17.79 -13.85 16.11
N GLN A 54 18.46 -13.71 17.26
CA GLN A 54 19.00 -12.42 17.74
C GLN A 54 19.91 -11.72 16.72
N ASP A 55 20.61 -12.49 15.89
CA ASP A 55 21.57 -12.00 14.90
C ASP A 55 20.95 -11.59 13.54
N ILE A 56 19.63 -11.75 13.34
CA ILE A 56 18.99 -11.48 12.05
C ILE A 56 18.33 -10.09 12.04
N TRP A 57 18.85 -9.19 11.20
CA TRP A 57 18.28 -7.86 11.01
C TRP A 57 17.64 -7.67 9.62
N ILE A 58 16.31 -7.66 9.59
CA ILE A 58 15.52 -7.35 8.39
C ILE A 58 15.38 -5.83 8.26
N ARG A 59 15.88 -5.25 7.17
CA ARG A 59 15.82 -3.81 6.88
C ARG A 59 14.88 -3.52 5.71
N ASP A 60 13.88 -2.66 5.95
CA ASP A 60 12.99 -2.20 4.88
C ASP A 60 13.72 -1.17 3.99
N MET A 61 14.02 -1.56 2.75
CA MET A 61 14.62 -0.67 1.76
C MET A 61 13.59 0.33 1.17
N ASN A 62 12.29 0.07 1.34
CA ASN A 62 11.19 0.81 0.74
C ASN A 62 10.44 1.72 1.73
N TRP A 63 10.91 1.82 2.99
CA TRP A 63 10.23 2.57 4.08
C TRP A 63 9.85 4.01 3.71
N LYS A 64 10.64 4.66 2.85
CA LYS A 64 10.41 6.02 2.37
C LYS A 64 9.13 6.13 1.52
N ARG A 65 8.84 5.15 0.66
CA ARG A 65 7.64 5.14 -0.20
C ARG A 65 6.36 4.89 0.61
N GLY A 66 6.41 3.97 1.57
CA GLY A 66 5.28 3.67 2.46
C GLY A 66 4.91 4.86 3.35
N LYS A 67 5.91 5.54 3.96
CA LYS A 67 5.65 6.77 4.73
C LYS A 67 5.09 7.89 3.86
N ARG A 68 5.55 8.05 2.61
CA ARG A 68 5.04 9.07 1.69
C ARG A 68 3.54 8.89 1.41
N ARG A 69 3.09 7.67 1.11
CA ARG A 69 1.66 7.33 0.95
C ARG A 69 0.85 7.62 2.22
N LYS A 70 1.28 7.12 3.39
CA LYS A 70 0.61 7.38 4.67
C LYS A 70 0.57 8.88 5.02
N CYS A 71 1.61 9.63 4.67
CA CYS A 71 1.66 11.09 4.85
C CYS A 71 0.67 11.81 3.92
N GLU A 72 0.54 11.38 2.68
CA GLU A 72 -0.41 11.93 1.70
C GLU A 72 -1.85 11.67 2.13
N GLU A 73 -2.15 10.45 2.60
CA GLU A 73 -3.46 10.07 3.12
C GLU A 73 -3.82 10.88 4.38
N MET A 74 -2.87 11.07 5.30
CA MET A 74 -3.05 11.92 6.47
C MET A 74 -3.25 13.40 6.10
N LYS A 75 -2.57 13.88 5.05
CA LYS A 75 -2.77 15.24 4.51
C LYS A 75 -4.17 15.39 3.91
N LEU A 76 -4.64 14.42 3.13
CA LEU A 76 -6.00 14.40 2.58
C LEU A 76 -7.06 14.39 3.68
N ARG A 77 -6.89 13.54 4.70
CA ARG A 77 -7.78 13.47 5.87
C ARG A 77 -7.80 14.77 6.66
N LYS A 78 -6.65 15.42 6.88
CA LYS A 78 -6.57 16.75 7.51
C LYS A 78 -7.26 17.82 6.69
N LYS A 79 -7.07 17.85 5.36
CA LYS A 79 -7.78 18.76 4.46
C LYS A 79 -9.30 18.54 4.54
N ASN A 80 -9.76 17.30 4.53
CA ASN A 80 -11.19 16.98 4.62
C ASN A 80 -11.79 17.30 6.01
N LYS A 81 -10.99 17.20 7.09
CA LYS A 81 -11.42 17.61 8.44
C LYS A 81 -11.52 19.14 8.58
N LYS A 82 -10.65 19.89 7.89
CA LYS A 82 -10.61 21.37 7.90
C LYS A 82 -11.67 22.03 7.01
N ARG A 83 -12.27 21.30 6.06
CA ARG A 83 -13.38 21.83 5.24
C ARG A 83 -14.55 22.25 6.14
N GLN A 84 -15.03 23.49 5.98
CA GLN A 84 -16.22 23.98 6.66
C GLN A 84 -17.46 23.15 6.26
N LYS A 85 -18.49 23.15 7.12
CA LYS A 85 -19.78 22.47 6.85
C LYS A 85 -20.41 22.94 5.53
N SER A 86 -20.26 24.22 5.18
CA SER A 86 -20.74 24.83 3.94
C SER A 86 -20.08 24.22 2.69
N GLU A 87 -18.75 24.10 2.67
CA GLU A 87 -18.01 23.49 1.55
C GLU A 87 -18.34 22.00 1.36
N LYS A 88 -18.52 21.27 2.47
CA LYS A 88 -18.96 19.86 2.42
C LYS A 88 -20.37 19.75 1.85
N LYS A 89 -21.26 20.69 2.21
CA LYS A 89 -22.62 20.77 1.67
C LYS A 89 -22.60 21.06 0.17
N ILE A 90 -21.79 22.02 -0.30
CA ILE A 90 -21.61 22.32 -1.73
C ILE A 90 -21.07 21.10 -2.50
N PHE A 91 -20.08 20.39 -1.95
CA PHE A 91 -19.54 19.18 -2.57
C PHE A 91 -20.59 18.05 -2.67
N TYR A 92 -21.38 17.84 -1.61
CA TYR A 92 -22.44 16.85 -1.57
C TYR A 92 -23.51 17.11 -2.64
N TRP A 93 -23.97 18.36 -2.77
CA TRP A 93 -24.94 18.74 -3.80
C TRP A 93 -24.41 18.57 -5.22
N ARG A 94 -23.12 18.86 -5.47
CA ARG A 94 -22.50 18.61 -6.79
C ARG A 94 -22.48 17.13 -7.16
N VAL A 95 -22.18 16.24 -6.21
CA VAL A 95 -22.16 14.79 -6.46
C VAL A 95 -23.58 14.26 -6.69
N LEU A 96 -24.57 14.76 -5.93
CA LEU A 96 -25.97 14.38 -6.14
C LEU A 96 -26.50 14.86 -7.48
N ASP A 97 -26.21 16.10 -7.88
CA ASP A 97 -26.64 16.69 -9.16
C ASP A 97 -26.07 15.91 -10.35
N MET A 98 -24.81 15.46 -10.24
CA MET A 98 -24.19 14.57 -11.24
C MET A 98 -24.89 13.20 -11.33
N ARG A 99 -25.18 12.54 -10.20
CA ARG A 99 -25.92 11.27 -10.21
C ARG A 99 -27.33 11.41 -10.76
N GLN A 100 -28.01 12.50 -10.45
CA GLN A 100 -29.33 12.78 -10.99
C GLN A 100 -29.27 12.97 -12.50
N LYS A 101 -28.25 13.69 -13.00
CA LYS A 101 -28.00 13.82 -14.45
C LYS A 101 -27.68 12.48 -15.12
N GLU A 102 -26.83 11.66 -14.51
CA GLU A 102 -26.51 10.31 -15.02
C GLU A 102 -27.74 9.41 -15.06
N TRP A 103 -28.61 9.47 -14.04
CA TRP A 103 -29.85 8.70 -13.99
C TRP A 103 -30.86 9.13 -15.05
N CYS A 104 -31.04 10.45 -15.24
CA CYS A 104 -31.93 10.97 -16.29
C CYS A 104 -31.43 10.59 -17.70
N LEU A 105 -30.12 10.62 -17.93
CA LEU A 105 -29.53 10.22 -19.23
C LEU A 105 -29.71 8.72 -19.49
N GLN A 106 -29.58 7.87 -18.45
CA GLN A 106 -29.86 6.45 -18.55
C GLN A 106 -31.34 6.15 -18.88
N GLU A 107 -32.26 6.93 -18.30
CA GLU A 107 -33.69 6.76 -18.54
C GLU A 107 -34.08 7.22 -19.96
N GLU A 108 -33.45 8.28 -20.46
CA GLU A 108 -33.61 8.77 -21.84
C GLU A 108 -33.06 7.78 -22.88
N GLU A 109 -31.88 7.20 -22.63
CA GLU A 109 -31.25 6.18 -23.49
C GLU A 109 -32.09 4.89 -23.56
N VAL A 110 -32.65 4.44 -22.44
CA VAL A 110 -33.56 3.27 -22.38
C VAL A 110 -34.87 3.53 -23.13
N MET A 111 -35.42 4.74 -23.05
CA MET A 111 -36.63 5.14 -23.77
C MET A 111 -36.40 5.26 -25.28
N GLU A 112 -35.19 5.61 -25.71
CA GLU A 112 -34.79 5.71 -27.11
C GLU A 112 -34.51 4.33 -27.73
N GLU A 113 -33.89 3.39 -26.98
CA GLU A 113 -33.75 1.99 -27.38
C GLU A 113 -35.09 1.28 -27.55
N ALA A 114 -36.07 1.54 -26.68
CA ALA A 114 -37.41 0.93 -26.78
C ALA A 114 -38.24 1.44 -27.97
N ARG A 115 -37.76 2.47 -28.69
CA ARG A 115 -38.42 3.10 -29.84
C ARG A 115 -37.88 2.61 -31.20
N ASN A 116 -36.72 1.95 -31.22
CA ASN A 116 -36.13 1.28 -32.40
C ASN A 116 -36.50 -0.21 -32.44
#